data_AF-D3PVV0-F1
#
_entry.id   AF-D3PVV0-F1
#
_cell.length_a   1.000
_cell.length_b   1.000
_cell.length_c   1.000
_cell.angle_alpha   90.00
_cell.angle_beta   90.00
_cell.angle_gamma   90.00
#
_symmetry.space_group_name_H-M   'P 1'
#
loop_
_entity.id
_entity.type
_entity.pdbx_description
1 polymer ?
#
loop_
_entity_poly.entity_id
_entity_poly.type
_entity_poly.pdbx_seq_one_letter_code
_entity_poly.pdbx_strand_id
1 'polypeptide(L)'
;MTTPPTAATTPLTMTNHTMTTAYQQGQVTPLSPVITEFVYFNGDWWTIDPPDAWIRITDDTFAKFLDQQYYKMKSTIDLSVRH
;
A
#
# COMPACT_ATOMS: atom_id res chain seq x y z
N MET A 1 -26.65 -22.79 -14.28
CA MET A 1 -26.08 -22.59 -12.94
C MET A 1 -25.10 -21.43 -13.04
N THR A 2 -25.52 -20.22 -12.67
CA THR A 2 -24.64 -19.05 -12.64
C THR A 2 -23.87 -19.08 -11.32
N THR A 3 -22.57 -19.39 -11.36
CA THR A 3 -21.69 -19.20 -10.20
C THR A 3 -21.70 -17.71 -9.82
N PRO A 4 -21.90 -17.35 -8.55
CA PRO A 4 -21.72 -15.97 -8.13
C PRO A 4 -20.27 -15.56 -8.41
N PRO A 5 -19.99 -14.30 -8.79
CA PRO A 5 -18.62 -13.82 -8.79
C PRO A 5 -18.13 -13.96 -7.35
N THR A 6 -17.21 -14.89 -7.12
CA THR A 6 -16.48 -15.00 -5.88
C THR A 6 -15.82 -13.66 -5.70
N ALA A 7 -16.36 -12.81 -4.81
CA ALA A 7 -15.70 -11.59 -4.40
C ALA A 7 -14.31 -12.02 -3.96
N ALA A 8 -13.30 -11.68 -4.74
CA ALA A 8 -11.93 -12.06 -4.47
C ALA A 8 -11.58 -11.40 -3.14
N THR A 9 -11.67 -12.16 -2.05
CA THR A 9 -11.28 -11.71 -0.73
C THR A 9 -9.81 -11.37 -0.85
N THR A 10 -9.48 -10.07 -0.86
CA THR A 10 -8.08 -9.64 -0.91
C THR A 10 -7.35 -10.32 0.23
N PRO A 11 -6.22 -10.99 -0.04
CA PRO A 11 -5.52 -11.73 1.00
C PRO A 11 -5.11 -10.79 2.15
N LEU A 12 -5.09 -11.32 3.37
CA LEU A 12 -4.63 -10.56 4.54
C LEU A 12 -3.10 -10.52 4.64
N THR A 13 -2.42 -11.43 3.94
CA THR A 13 -0.97 -11.53 3.92
C THR A 13 -0.48 -11.77 2.50
N MET A 14 0.73 -11.30 2.21
CA MET A 14 1.37 -11.45 0.91
C MET A 14 2.86 -11.69 1.11
N THR A 15 3.48 -12.47 0.21
CA THR A 15 4.93 -12.71 0.29
C THR A 15 5.71 -11.49 -0.17
N ASN A 16 6.92 -11.33 0.35
CA ASN A 16 7.84 -10.29 -0.09
C ASN A 16 8.14 -10.39 -1.60
N HIS A 17 8.21 -11.59 -2.15
CA HIS A 17 8.37 -11.81 -3.60
C HIS A 17 7.22 -11.16 -4.40
N THR A 18 5.96 -11.42 -4.01
CA THR A 18 4.80 -10.84 -4.70
C THR A 18 4.79 -9.31 -4.60
N MET A 19 5.07 -8.75 -3.41
CA MET A 19 5.14 -7.29 -3.25
C MET A 19 6.27 -6.68 -4.09
N THR A 20 7.43 -7.34 -4.11
CA THR A 20 8.58 -6.90 -4.91
C THR A 20 8.26 -6.92 -6.41
N THR A 21 7.60 -7.97 -6.91
CA THR A 21 7.15 -8.03 -8.31
C THR A 21 6.19 -6.89 -8.63
N ALA A 22 5.19 -6.64 -7.77
CA ALA A 22 4.24 -5.54 -7.95
C ALA A 22 4.93 -4.16 -7.90
N TYR A 23 5.97 -4.02 -7.06
CA TYR A 23 6.80 -2.82 -6.98
C TYR A 23 7.57 -2.57 -8.27
N GLN A 24 8.22 -3.61 -8.83
CA GLN A 24 8.92 -3.54 -10.12
C GLN A 24 7.98 -3.22 -11.29
N GLN A 25 6.72 -3.64 -11.21
CA GLN A 25 5.68 -3.32 -12.19
C GLN A 25 5.08 -1.92 -12.01
N GLY A 26 5.51 -1.16 -10.98
CA GLY A 26 4.99 0.18 -10.69
C GLY A 26 3.54 0.18 -10.18
N GLN A 27 3.05 -0.95 -9.68
CA GLN A 27 1.69 -1.09 -9.14
C GLN A 27 1.60 -0.73 -7.64
N VAL A 28 2.75 -0.68 -6.97
CA VAL A 28 2.86 -0.37 -5.55
C VAL A 28 3.27 1.08 -5.38
N THR A 29 2.53 1.80 -4.54
CA THR A 29 2.86 3.18 -4.18
C THR A 29 3.30 3.24 -2.73
N PRO A 30 4.59 3.47 -2.41
CA PRO A 30 5.00 3.65 -1.02
C PRO A 30 4.40 4.92 -0.42
N LEU A 31 4.27 4.95 0.91
CA LEU A 31 3.76 6.11 1.65
C LEU A 31 4.56 7.37 1.31
N SER A 32 5.88 7.24 1.21
CA SER A 32 6.76 8.28 0.67
C SER A 32 8.03 7.66 0.09
N PRO A 33 8.86 8.43 -0.64
CA PRO A 33 10.14 7.94 -1.16
C PRO A 33 11.11 7.46 -0.07
N VAL A 34 10.90 7.89 1.18
CA VAL A 34 11.76 7.57 2.33
C VAL A 34 11.15 6.48 3.21
N ILE A 35 9.82 6.41 3.27
CA ILE A 35 9.08 5.45 4.09
C ILE A 35 8.47 4.39 3.17
N THR A 36 9.20 3.30 2.98
CA THR A 36 8.81 2.16 2.13
C THR A 36 8.19 1.01 2.92
N GLU A 37 8.14 1.10 4.25
CA GLU A 37 7.56 0.09 5.15
C GLU A 37 6.03 0.03 5.06
N PHE A 38 5.41 1.10 4.56
CA PHE A 38 3.98 1.20 4.30
C PHE A 38 3.77 1.46 2.82
N VAL A 39 2.99 0.61 2.17
CA VAL A 39 2.74 0.70 0.74
C VAL A 39 1.27 0.53 0.42
N TYR A 40 0.79 1.28 -0.56
CA TYR A 40 -0.55 1.16 -1.11
C TYR A 40 -0.53 0.24 -2.32
N PHE A 41 -1.31 -0.83 -2.27
CA PHE A 41 -1.40 -1.82 -3.33
C PHE A 41 -2.80 -2.43 -3.40
N ASN A 42 -3.35 -2.48 -4.60
CA ASN A 42 -4.67 -3.06 -4.89
C ASN A 42 -5.83 -2.49 -4.03
N GLY A 43 -5.77 -1.20 -3.71
CA GLY A 43 -6.82 -0.50 -2.96
C GLY A 43 -6.64 -0.50 -1.45
N ASP A 44 -5.67 -1.25 -0.92
CA ASP A 44 -5.43 -1.41 0.51
C ASP A 44 -4.02 -0.95 0.88
N TRP A 45 -3.83 -0.53 2.13
CA TRP A 45 -2.51 -0.32 2.71
C TRP A 45 -1.92 -1.63 3.22
N TRP A 46 -0.62 -1.80 3.01
CA TRP A 46 0.16 -2.95 3.43
C TRP A 46 1.36 -2.48 4.24
N THR A 47 1.75 -3.27 5.23
CA THR A 47 2.95 -3.04 6.03
C THR A 47 3.86 -4.26 5.99
N ILE A 48 5.16 -4.01 6.07
CA ILE A 48 6.14 -5.09 6.15
C ILE A 48 6.07 -5.76 7.52
N ASP A 49 5.91 -7.08 7.53
CA ASP A 49 6.06 -7.94 8.70
C ASP A 49 7.32 -8.79 8.51
N PRO A 50 8.45 -8.38 9.12
CA PRO A 50 9.71 -9.07 8.92
C PRO A 50 9.63 -10.52 9.45
N PRO A 51 10.27 -11.49 8.79
CA PRO A 51 11.33 -11.29 7.79
C PRO A 51 10.88 -11.16 6.33
N ASP A 52 9.72 -11.68 5.92
CA ASP A 52 9.39 -11.84 4.49
C ASP A 52 7.88 -11.78 4.16
N ALA A 53 7.09 -11.18 5.05
CA ALA A 53 5.65 -11.03 4.85
C ALA A 53 5.24 -9.56 4.72
N TRP A 54 4.14 -9.36 4.02
CA TRP A 54 3.41 -8.12 3.99
C TRP A 54 2.02 -8.39 4.54
N ILE A 55 1.60 -7.59 5.52
CA ILE A 55 0.30 -7.72 6.14
C ILE A 55 -0.57 -6.57 5.67
N ARG A 56 -1.79 -6.90 5.27
CA ARG A 56 -2.79 -5.89 4.93
C ARG A 56 -3.26 -5.20 6.19
N ILE A 57 -3.28 -3.88 6.15
CA ILE A 57 -3.83 -3.04 7.20
C ILE A 57 -5.34 -3.06 7.09
N THR A 58 -6.01 -3.78 7.99
CA THR A 58 -7.48 -3.85 8.06
C THR A 58 -8.09 -2.82 9.00
N ASP A 59 -7.28 -2.11 9.78
CA ASP A 59 -7.74 -1.04 10.64
C ASP A 59 -8.02 0.21 9.81
N ASP A 60 -9.31 0.55 9.66
CA ASP A 60 -9.77 1.68 8.84
C ASP A 60 -9.25 3.03 9.35
N THR A 61 -9.11 3.18 10.68
CA THR A 61 -8.58 4.42 11.27
C THR A 61 -7.12 4.64 10.88
N PHE A 62 -6.31 3.59 10.96
CA PHE A 62 -4.91 3.62 10.60
C PHE A 62 -4.71 3.76 9.09
N ALA A 63 -5.51 3.07 8.27
CA ALA A 63 -5.51 3.25 6.82
C ALA A 63 -5.80 4.71 6.43
N LYS A 64 -6.84 5.32 7.01
CA LYS A 64 -7.15 6.75 6.80
C LYS A 64 -6.03 7.68 7.26
N PHE A 65 -5.35 7.34 8.36
CA PHE A 65 -4.18 8.08 8.81
C PHE A 65 -3.06 8.02 7.77
N LEU A 66 -2.75 6.84 7.21
CA LEU A 66 -1.74 6.68 6.17
C LEU A 66 -2.10 7.46 4.90
N ASP A 67 -3.36 7.45 4.48
CA ASP A 67 -3.85 8.32 3.39
C ASP A 67 -3.56 9.79 3.66
N GLN A 68 -3.91 10.30 4.85
CA GLN A 68 -3.63 11.69 5.21
C GLN A 68 -2.13 12.01 5.19
N GLN A 69 -1.28 11.10 5.66
CA GLN A 69 0.17 11.28 5.60
C GLN A 69 0.69 11.27 4.17
N TYR A 70 0.21 10.35 3.34
CA TYR A 70 0.53 10.28 1.91
C TYR A 70 0.23 11.62 1.21
N TYR A 71 -0.96 12.17 1.41
CA TYR A 71 -1.35 13.45 0.82
C TYR A 71 -0.52 14.62 1.37
N LYS A 72 -0.27 14.67 2.68
CA LYS A 72 0.57 15.72 3.29
C LYS A 72 1.97 15.72 2.69
N MET A 73 2.61 14.55 2.61
CA MET A 73 3.97 14.42 2.07
C MET A 73 4.01 14.78 0.57
N LYS A 74 3.00 14.36 -0.19
CA LYS A 74 2.89 14.71 -1.62
C LYS A 74 2.70 16.21 -1.84
N SER A 75 1.88 16.87 -1.01
CA SER A 75 1.69 18.32 -1.05
C SER A 75 2.94 19.09 -0.62
N THR A 76 3.71 18.59 0.35
CA THR A 76 4.99 19.20 0.74
C THR A 76 6.03 19.11 -0.37
N ILE A 77 6.09 17.99 -1.11
CA ILE A 77 7.02 17.82 -2.24
C ILE A 77 6.67 18.78 -3.39
N ASP A 78 5.39 18.98 -3.71
CA ASP A 78 4.95 19.93 -4.75
C ASP A 78 5.29 21.40 -4.40
N LEU A 79 5.16 21.77 -3.11
CA LEU A 79 5.51 23.12 -2.64
C LEU A 79 7.01 23.40 -2.69
N SER A 80 7.85 22.38 -2.54
CA SER A 80 9.31 22.51 -2.54
C SER A 80 9.93 22.61 -3.95
N VAL A 81 9.16 22.35 -5.02
CA VAL A 81 9.63 22.42 -6.42
C VAL A 81 9.33 23.78 -7.07
N ARG A 82 8.60 24.67 -6.38
CA ARG A 82 8.17 25.98 -6.91
C ARG A 82 8.93 27.20 -6.36
N HIS A 83 10.11 27.02 -5.76
CA HIS A 83 10.90 28.13 -5.22
C HIS A 83 12.26 28.28 -5.91
#